data_AF-A0A1I6BFU9-F1
#
_entry.id   AF-A0A1I6BFU9-F1
#
_cell.length_a   1.000
_cell.length_b   1.000
_cell.length_c   1.000
_cell.angle_alpha   90.00
_cell.angle_beta   90.00
_cell.angle_gamma   90.00
#
_symmetry.space_group_name_H-M   'P 1'
#
loop_
_entity.id
_entity.type
_entity.pdbx_description
1 polymer ?
#
loop_
_entity_poly.entity_id
_entity_poly.type
_entity_poly.pdbx_seq_one_letter_code
_entity_poly.pdbx_strand_id
1 'polypeptide(L)' 'MTEESTRDLDRNLVYVCYCESIYPNAASQGAYRLGFTVKRLSGGSTTWLAHGYPTEAGQPVPWKS' A
#
# COMPACT_ATOMS: atom_id res chain seq x y z
N MET A 1 -0.77 5.91 9.60
CA MET A 1 -0.11 6.92 8.75
C MET A 1 -0.21 8.26 9.45
N THR A 2 0.88 9.02 9.46
CA THR A 2 0.92 10.39 10.01
C THR A 2 1.46 11.35 8.95
N GLU A 3 1.26 12.66 9.12
CA GLU A 3 1.86 13.66 8.23
C GLU A 3 3.40 13.55 8.23
N GLU A 4 3.98 13.44 9.42
CA GLU A 4 5.42 13.34 9.64
C GLU A 4 6.06 12.15 8.90
N SER A 5 5.37 10.99 8.86
CA SER A 5 5.83 9.78 8.17
C SER A 5 5.57 9.81 6.66
N THR A 6 4.90 10.84 6.15
CA THR A 6 4.51 10.98 4.74
C THR A 6 4.91 12.34 4.16
N ARG A 7 5.83 13.04 4.84
CA ARG A 7 6.26 14.39 4.46
C ARG A 7 6.91 14.44 3.07
N ASP A 8 7.61 13.38 2.69
CA ASP A 8 8.38 13.30 1.45
C ASP A 8 7.55 12.74 0.27
N LEU A 9 6.27 12.46 0.49
CA LEU A 9 5.37 11.96 -0.55
C LEU A 9 4.74 13.12 -1.34
N ASP A 10 4.90 13.09 -2.66
CA ASP A 10 4.34 14.10 -3.58
C ASP A 10 2.80 14.06 -3.60
N ARG A 11 2.17 15.20 -3.29
CA ARG A 11 0.71 15.33 -3.23
C ARG A 11 0.02 15.34 -4.61
N ASN A 12 0.76 15.50 -5.69
CA ASN A 12 0.20 15.54 -7.05
C ASN A 12 0.06 14.15 -7.70
N LEU A 13 0.56 13.10 -7.05
CA LEU A 13 0.48 11.73 -7.54
C LEU A 13 -0.79 11.02 -7.06
N VAL A 14 -1.13 9.94 -7.78
CA VAL A 14 -2.13 8.96 -7.33
C VAL A 14 -1.42 7.81 -6.65
N TYR A 15 -1.67 7.61 -5.36
CA TYR A 15 -1.12 6.50 -4.59
C TYR A 15 -2.00 5.26 -4.71
N VAL A 16 -1.36 4.10 -4.90
CA VAL A 16 -2.04 2.79 -4.85
C VAL A 16 -1.72 2.12 -3.52
N CYS A 17 -2.75 1.86 -2.71
CA CYS A 17 -2.62 1.12 -1.46
C CYS A 17 -3.14 -0.32 -1.63
N TYR A 18 -2.41 -1.29 -1.08
CA TYR A 18 -2.80 -2.71 -1.10
C TYR A 18 -2.49 -3.38 0.25
N CYS A 19 -3.22 -4.46 0.53
CA CYS A 19 -2.92 -5.44 1.58
C CYS A 19 -2.93 -6.82 0.94
N GLU A 20 -2.83 -7.87 1.74
CA GLU A 20 -2.86 -9.23 1.20
C GLU A 20 -4.22 -9.63 0.62
N SER A 21 -5.32 -9.06 1.12
CA SER A 21 -6.66 -9.53 0.83
C SER A 21 -7.55 -8.50 0.12
N ILE A 22 -8.75 -8.95 -0.23
CA ILE A 22 -9.83 -8.10 -0.77
C ILE A 22 -10.41 -7.13 0.26
N TYR A 23 -10.16 -7.35 1.55
CA TYR A 23 -10.73 -6.53 2.61
C TYR A 23 -10.12 -5.13 2.64
N PRO A 24 -10.84 -4.13 3.20
CA PRO A 24 -10.33 -2.78 3.32
C PRO A 24 -9.01 -2.74 4.08
N ASN A 25 -8.12 -1.82 3.69
CA ASN A 25 -6.88 -1.58 4.42
C ASN A 25 -6.88 -0.23 5.12
N ALA A 26 -6.22 -0.17 6.27
CA ALA A 26 -6.05 1.07 7.04
C ALA A 26 -5.21 2.11 6.26
N ALA A 27 -4.35 1.65 5.35
CA ALA A 27 -3.49 2.51 4.54
C ALA A 27 -4.29 3.42 3.59
N SER A 28 -5.28 2.88 2.86
CA SER A 28 -6.10 3.69 1.93
C SER A 28 -6.88 4.77 2.69
N GLN A 29 -7.46 4.41 3.84
CA GLN A 29 -8.20 5.36 4.67
C GLN A 29 -7.28 6.40 5.31
N GLY A 30 -6.10 5.98 5.77
CA GLY A 30 -5.09 6.88 6.31
C GLY A 30 -4.60 7.90 5.27
N ALA A 31 -4.26 7.45 4.07
CA ALA A 31 -3.84 8.32 2.97
C ALA A 31 -4.94 9.31 2.57
N TYR A 32 -6.18 8.82 2.42
CA TYR A 32 -7.33 9.68 2.11
C TYR A 32 -7.55 10.78 3.17
N ARG A 33 -7.47 10.42 4.45
CA ARG A 33 -7.61 11.39 5.57
C ARG A 33 -6.50 12.44 5.61
N LEU A 34 -5.33 12.14 5.03
CA LEU A 34 -4.18 13.05 4.93
C LEU A 34 -4.18 13.85 3.61
N GLY A 35 -5.26 13.78 2.82
CA GLY A 35 -5.44 14.60 1.61
C GLY A 35 -4.77 14.05 0.35
N PHE A 36 -4.29 12.80 0.36
CA PHE A 36 -3.74 12.18 -0.86
C PHE A 36 -4.84 11.72 -1.81
N THR A 37 -4.56 11.80 -3.11
CA THR A 37 -5.34 11.08 -4.11
C THR A 37 -4.96 9.61 -4.06
N VAL A 38 -5.92 8.74 -3.70
CA VAL A 38 -5.65 7.31 -3.45
C VAL A 38 -6.59 6.39 -4.22
N LYS A 39 -6.05 5.26 -4.69
CA LYS A 39 -6.78 4.11 -5.23
C LYS A 39 -6.38 2.86 -4.46
N ARG A 40 -7.32 1.91 -4.35
CA ARG A 40 -7.06 0.61 -3.75
C ARG A 40 -6.82 -0.43 -4.83
N LEU A 41 -5.77 -1.24 -4.69
CA LEU A 41 -5.62 -2.46 -5.47
C LEU A 41 -6.60 -3.52 -4.93
N SER A 42 -7.67 -3.78 -5.67
CA SER A 42 -8.68 -4.77 -5.26
C SER A 42 -8.11 -6.19 -5.33
N GLY A 43 -8.38 -7.01 -4.31
CA GLY A 43 -7.88 -8.37 -4.20
C GLY A 43 -6.49 -8.50 -3.58
N GLY A 44 -5.72 -7.41 -3.55
CA GLY A 44 -4.43 -7.38 -2.86
C GLY A 44 -3.36 -8.28 -3.50
N SER A 45 -2.31 -8.59 -2.74
CA SER A 45 -1.24 -9.47 -3.21
C SER A 45 -1.71 -10.91 -3.44
N THR A 46 -2.74 -11.39 -2.73
CA THR A 46 -3.31 -12.73 -2.95
C THR A 46 -3.83 -12.88 -4.37
N THR A 47 -4.67 -11.94 -4.83
CA THR A 47 -5.20 -11.96 -6.19
C THR A 47 -4.08 -11.71 -7.20
N TRP A 48 -3.12 -10.81 -6.92
CA TRP A 48 -1.98 -10.58 -7.81
C TRP A 48 -1.19 -11.86 -8.10
N LEU A 49 -0.85 -12.61 -7.04
CA LEU A 49 -0.14 -13.89 -7.13
C LEU A 49 -0.98 -14.96 -7.82
N ALA A 50 -2.27 -15.06 -7.50
CA ALA A 50 -3.18 -16.03 -8.11
C ALA A 50 -3.31 -15.86 -9.64
N HIS A 51 -3.17 -14.63 -10.14
CA HIS A 51 -3.16 -14.34 -11.57
C HIS A 51 -1.77 -14.50 -12.23
N GLY A 52 -0.73 -14.85 -11.47
CA GLY A 52 0.61 -15.08 -12.01
C GLY A 52 1.32 -13.81 -12.48
N TYR A 53 0.95 -12.64 -11.95
CA TYR A 53 1.65 -11.40 -12.28
C TYR A 53 3.06 -11.38 -11.66
N PRO A 54 4.02 -10.68 -12.29
CA PRO A 54 5.40 -10.64 -11.81
C PRO A 54 5.51 -10.12 -10.37
N THR A 55 6.45 -10.68 -9.61
CA THR A 55 6.80 -10.21 -8.26
C THR A 55 8.31 -10.11 -8.12
N GLU A 56 8.73 -9.21 -7.24
CA GLU A 56 10.12 -9.08 -6.80
C GLU A 56 10.19 -9.47 -5.33
N ALA A 57 11.23 -10.20 -4.94
CA ALA A 57 11.50 -10.55 -3.56
C ALA A 57 12.87 -9.97 -3.16
N GLY A 58 12.87 -9.17 -2.09
CA GLY A 58 14.11 -8.67 -1.49
C GLY A 58 14.71 -9.66 -0.49
N GLN A 59 15.91 -9.34 0.00
CA GLN A 59 16.47 -10.00 1.18
C GLN A 59 15.54 -9.74 2.40
N PRO A 60 15.15 -10.78 3.16
CA PRO A 60 14.36 -10.59 4.36
C PRO A 60 15.12 -9.71 5.36
N VAL A 61 14.52 -8.59 5.78
CA VAL A 61 15.04 -7.81 6.91
C VAL A 61 14.55 -8.46 8.21
N PRO A 62 15.42 -8.85 9.15
CA PRO A 62 15.00 -9.42 10.41
C PRO A 62 14.12 -8.43 11.18
N TRP A 63 12.93 -8.87 11.59
CA TRP A 63 12.08 -8.07 12.46
C TRP A 63 12.76 -7.92 13.83
N LYS A 64 13.03 -6.68 14.25
CA LYS A 64 13.45 -6.39 15.63
C LYS A 64 12.19 -6.08 16.44
N SER A 65 11.87 -6.99 17.35
CA SER A 65 10.86 -6.81 18.41
C SER A 65 11.21 -5.66 19.33
#